data_AF-A0AA87Q4Z1-F1
#
_entry.id   AF-A0AA87Q4Z1-F1
#
_cell.length_a   1.000
_cell.length_b   1.000
_cell.length_c   1.000
_cell.angle_alpha   90.00
_cell.angle_beta   90.00
_cell.angle_gamma   90.00
#
_symmetry.space_group_name_H-M   'P 1'
#
loop_
_entity.id
_entity.type
_entity.pdbx_description
1 polymer ?
#
loop_
_entity_poly.entity_id
_entity_poly.type
_entity_poly.pdbx_seq_one_letter_code
_entity_poly.pdbx_strand_id
1 'polypeptide(L)'
;MSPIETLFTRAKLADGSLKDIGVSGGRIISIDPSSAEAPLAESVDLGGALVVPGFVEGHIHLDTSFFGDAWIPHKPCTNGFDVHERVAFQAQNMAQAAPMDERARNQLDLCIANGSTQMRSHVMVDGSVGLKSLGTVLAVREDYRDYIDIQLVAFPQSGILKSSGTPQLMDEAISMGADLVGGLDPASFDRDVEGHLNVVFGVAEKHGVDVDIHLHDGGTLGLFTIEQICSRTRALSMQGHVAISHAYGLGDLPVEAVKRAAETIAASGVSIMTNAPGNHAFPPVALLRTAGVTVFSGSDNIRDSWWPYGDGDMLGRAMMIGYRSGFYTDDELKAAFDVVTDSGAKALRLDGYGLKIGAKADFVTLKAEHVPEAVVAIPRERSVYKAGRLVARNGAVIRA
;
A
#
# COMPACT_ATOMS: atom_id res chain seq x y z
N MET A 1 23.33 11.64 -24.44
CA MET A 1 22.67 10.53 -23.74
C MET A 1 23.67 9.97 -22.75
N SER A 2 23.27 9.72 -21.50
CA SER A 2 24.15 9.01 -20.56
C SER A 2 24.47 7.61 -21.10
N PRO A 3 25.69 7.09 -20.91
CA PRO A 3 26.01 5.72 -21.31
C PRO A 3 25.13 4.73 -20.53
N ILE A 4 24.75 3.62 -21.16
CA ILE A 4 24.06 2.52 -20.48
C ILE A 4 25.06 1.86 -19.52
N GLU A 5 24.70 1.76 -18.24
CA GLU A 5 25.47 1.04 -17.21
C GLU A 5 25.07 -0.44 -17.22
N THR A 6 23.77 -0.72 -17.13
CA THR A 6 23.23 -2.09 -17.17
C THR A 6 22.26 -2.24 -18.33
N LEU A 7 22.44 -3.28 -19.14
CA LEU A 7 21.50 -3.65 -20.19
C LEU A 7 20.72 -4.91 -19.79
N PHE A 8 19.40 -4.81 -19.62
CA PHE A 8 18.53 -5.97 -19.40
C PHE A 8 18.00 -6.47 -20.73
N THR A 9 18.34 -7.70 -21.12
CA THR A 9 17.97 -8.23 -22.45
C THR A 9 16.79 -9.20 -22.38
N ARG A 10 16.05 -9.31 -23.49
CA ARG A 10 14.91 -10.24 -23.66
C ARG A 10 13.85 -10.08 -22.56
N ALA A 11 13.55 -8.83 -22.19
CA ALA A 11 12.43 -8.48 -21.33
C ALA A 11 11.11 -8.61 -22.10
N LYS A 12 10.18 -9.46 -21.64
CA LYS A 12 8.83 -9.50 -22.22
C LYS A 12 7.96 -8.44 -21.56
N LEU A 13 7.43 -7.49 -22.33
CA LEU A 13 6.51 -6.49 -21.80
C LEU A 13 5.06 -6.99 -21.82
N ALA A 14 4.15 -6.25 -21.17
CA ALA A 14 2.75 -6.63 -21.04
C ALA A 14 1.99 -6.77 -22.39
N ASP A 15 2.49 -6.16 -23.46
CA ASP A 15 1.98 -6.30 -24.83
C ASP A 15 2.50 -7.55 -25.56
N GLY A 16 3.32 -8.37 -24.90
CA GLY A 16 3.94 -9.58 -25.44
C GLY A 16 5.24 -9.33 -26.24
N SER A 17 5.65 -8.06 -26.44
CA SER A 17 6.87 -7.75 -27.16
C SER A 17 8.12 -8.05 -26.34
N LEU A 18 9.19 -8.50 -27.01
CA LEU A 18 10.52 -8.63 -26.41
C LEU A 18 11.34 -7.36 -26.63
N LYS A 19 11.86 -6.82 -25.53
CA LYS A 19 12.63 -5.58 -25.48
C LYS A 19 13.96 -5.76 -24.74
N ASP A 20 14.89 -4.89 -25.04
CA ASP A 20 16.08 -4.66 -24.22
C ASP A 20 15.91 -3.31 -23.49
N ILE A 21 16.18 -3.29 -22.19
CA ILE A 21 15.98 -2.14 -21.29
C ILE A 21 17.34 -1.64 -20.83
N GLY A 22 17.73 -0.45 -21.28
CA GLY A 22 18.97 0.22 -20.86
C GLY A 22 18.76 1.04 -19.58
N VAL A 23 19.62 0.85 -18.60
CA VAL A 23 19.57 1.55 -17.30
C VAL A 23 20.89 2.28 -17.02
N SER A 24 20.79 3.50 -16.49
CA SER A 24 21.92 4.27 -15.95
C SER A 24 21.45 5.14 -14.79
N GLY A 25 22.26 5.23 -13.72
CA GLY A 25 21.91 6.00 -12.53
C GLY A 25 20.59 5.56 -11.88
N GLY A 26 20.28 4.26 -11.96
CA GLY A 26 19.04 3.67 -11.44
C GLY A 26 17.76 4.02 -12.20
N ARG A 27 17.87 4.60 -13.41
CA ARG A 27 16.72 4.98 -14.25
C ARG A 27 16.76 4.30 -15.61
N ILE A 28 15.58 4.04 -16.15
CA ILE A 28 15.40 3.51 -17.50
C ILE A 28 15.71 4.63 -18.49
N ILE A 29 16.71 4.45 -19.35
CA ILE A 29 17.11 5.43 -20.37
C ILE A 29 16.78 4.98 -21.80
N SER A 30 16.55 3.69 -22.03
CA SER A 30 16.06 3.18 -23.31
C SER A 30 15.19 1.92 -23.15
N ILE A 31 14.28 1.71 -24.10
CA ILE A 31 13.45 0.50 -24.24
C ILE A 31 13.37 0.20 -25.74
N ASP A 32 14.28 -0.65 -26.21
CA ASP A 32 14.49 -0.92 -27.62
C ASP A 32 14.01 -2.34 -27.99
N PRO A 33 13.65 -2.62 -29.26
CA PRO A 33 13.39 -3.99 -29.70
C PRO A 33 14.57 -4.91 -29.36
N SER A 34 14.28 -6.10 -28.80
CA SER A 34 15.35 -7.02 -28.43
C SER A 34 16.14 -7.48 -29.65
N SER A 35 17.47 -7.40 -29.58
CA SER A 35 18.35 -7.79 -30.68
C SER A 35 19.09 -9.09 -30.38
N ALA A 36 19.40 -9.89 -31.41
CA ALA A 36 20.13 -11.15 -31.27
C ALA A 36 21.65 -10.98 -31.08
N GLU A 37 22.17 -9.78 -31.37
CA GLU A 37 23.57 -9.44 -31.15
C GLU A 37 23.75 -9.01 -29.69
N ALA A 38 24.70 -9.61 -28.97
CA ALA A 38 25.00 -9.21 -27.60
C ALA A 38 25.97 -8.00 -27.60
N PRO A 39 25.68 -6.91 -26.85
CA PRO A 39 26.77 -6.02 -26.48
C PRO A 39 26.74 -5.54 -25.01
N LEU A 40 27.97 -5.18 -24.57
CA LEU A 40 28.45 -4.70 -23.26
C LEU A 40 28.77 -5.78 -22.21
N ALA A 41 29.83 -5.52 -21.43
CA ALA A 41 30.35 -6.40 -20.38
C ALA A 41 29.42 -6.54 -19.15
N GLU A 42 28.32 -5.78 -19.12
CA GLU A 42 27.31 -5.77 -18.04
C GLU A 42 25.89 -5.92 -18.62
N SER A 43 25.61 -7.07 -19.24
CA SER A 43 24.26 -7.45 -19.67
C SER A 43 23.62 -8.46 -18.72
N VAL A 44 22.35 -8.27 -18.38
CA VAL A 44 21.53 -9.21 -17.59
C VAL A 44 20.41 -9.76 -18.46
N ASP A 45 20.51 -11.05 -18.78
CA ASP A 45 19.52 -11.73 -19.60
C ASP A 45 18.30 -12.14 -18.75
N LEU A 46 17.12 -11.61 -19.10
CA LEU A 46 15.86 -11.89 -18.40
C LEU A 46 15.12 -13.12 -18.93
N GLY A 47 15.67 -13.81 -19.94
CA GLY A 47 15.17 -15.12 -20.37
C GLY A 47 13.78 -15.11 -21.00
N GLY A 48 13.28 -13.96 -21.47
CA GLY A 48 11.90 -13.85 -21.97
C GLY A 48 10.85 -13.80 -20.85
N ALA A 49 11.25 -13.61 -19.59
CA ALA A 49 10.32 -13.44 -18.48
C ALA A 49 9.48 -12.16 -18.65
N LEU A 50 8.22 -12.22 -18.21
CA LEU A 50 7.36 -11.05 -18.16
C LEU A 50 7.93 -10.05 -17.15
N VAL A 51 8.21 -8.83 -17.61
CA VAL A 51 8.67 -7.73 -16.78
C VAL A 51 7.49 -6.82 -16.48
N VAL A 52 7.23 -6.63 -15.20
CA VAL A 52 6.20 -5.72 -14.68
C VAL A 52 6.83 -4.69 -13.74
N PRO A 53 6.24 -3.50 -13.57
CA PRO A 53 6.77 -2.55 -12.59
C PRO A 53 6.76 -3.16 -11.18
N GLY A 54 7.65 -2.66 -10.32
CA GLY A 54 7.69 -3.10 -8.92
C GLY A 54 6.34 -2.88 -8.23
N PHE A 55 5.93 -3.83 -7.38
CA PHE A 55 4.62 -3.74 -6.76
C PHE A 55 4.55 -2.62 -5.73
N VAL A 56 3.35 -2.10 -5.54
CA VAL A 56 3.03 -1.04 -4.58
C VAL A 56 2.22 -1.66 -3.44
N GLU A 57 2.82 -1.73 -2.26
CA GLU A 57 2.15 -2.09 -1.00
C GLU A 57 1.53 -0.82 -0.42
N GLY A 58 0.28 -0.51 -0.80
CA GLY A 58 -0.31 0.79 -0.52
C GLY A 58 -0.77 0.99 0.93
N HIS A 59 -0.81 -0.06 1.74
CA HIS A 59 -1.26 0.05 3.13
C HIS A 59 -0.83 -1.18 3.93
N ILE A 60 0.02 -0.95 4.93
CA ILE A 60 0.54 -1.97 5.85
C ILE A 60 0.86 -1.39 7.23
N HIS A 61 1.05 -2.24 8.24
CA HIS A 61 1.49 -1.84 9.58
C HIS A 61 2.79 -2.57 9.93
N LEU A 62 3.93 -1.84 9.92
CA LEU A 62 5.26 -2.40 10.21
C LEU A 62 5.56 -2.50 11.71
N ASP A 63 4.91 -1.68 12.53
CA ASP A 63 5.13 -1.60 13.96
C ASP A 63 4.43 -2.73 14.75
N THR A 64 3.31 -3.25 14.23
CA THR A 64 2.45 -4.21 14.94
C THR A 64 2.66 -5.68 14.55
N SER A 65 3.29 -5.97 13.39
CA SER A 65 3.41 -7.35 12.87
C SER A 65 4.20 -8.28 13.77
N PHE A 66 3.75 -9.53 13.95
CA PHE A 66 4.52 -10.59 14.60
C PHE A 66 5.25 -11.50 13.60
N PHE A 67 5.36 -11.09 12.33
CA PHE A 67 6.07 -11.89 11.34
C PHE A 67 7.57 -12.04 11.71
N GLY A 68 8.06 -13.28 11.67
CA GLY A 68 9.42 -13.64 12.10
C GLY A 68 9.59 -13.82 13.62
N ASP A 69 8.53 -13.61 14.41
CA ASP A 69 8.49 -13.90 15.85
C ASP A 69 7.70 -15.19 16.13
N ALA A 70 7.59 -15.56 17.41
CA ALA A 70 6.75 -16.64 17.89
C ALA A 70 5.28 -16.42 17.48
N TRP A 71 4.59 -17.52 17.16
CA TRP A 71 3.16 -17.47 16.83
C TRP A 71 2.36 -16.99 18.04
N ILE A 72 1.63 -15.89 17.87
CA ILE A 72 0.69 -15.34 18.86
C ILE A 72 -0.73 -15.72 18.45
N PRO A 73 -1.45 -16.52 19.25
CA PRO A 73 -2.84 -16.90 18.94
C PRO A 73 -3.77 -15.70 18.86
N HIS A 74 -4.64 -15.70 17.85
CA HIS A 74 -5.68 -14.68 17.72
C HIS A 74 -6.70 -14.80 18.86
N LYS A 75 -6.94 -13.70 19.56
CA LYS A 75 -7.96 -13.58 20.62
C LYS A 75 -9.25 -13.03 20.01
N PRO A 76 -10.38 -13.75 20.03
CA PRO A 76 -11.65 -13.22 19.55
C PRO A 76 -12.17 -12.14 20.52
N CYS A 77 -12.82 -11.12 19.96
CA CYS A 77 -13.58 -10.13 20.74
C CYS A 77 -14.81 -10.78 21.40
N THR A 78 -15.31 -10.17 22.47
CA THR A 78 -16.35 -10.75 23.32
C THR A 78 -17.71 -10.80 22.63
N ASN A 79 -18.04 -9.79 21.81
CA ASN A 79 -19.35 -9.67 21.15
C ASN A 79 -19.25 -9.17 19.70
N GLY A 80 -18.62 -9.94 18.83
CA GLY A 80 -18.35 -9.54 17.45
C GLY A 80 -17.17 -8.57 17.36
N PHE A 81 -16.88 -8.05 16.16
CA PHE A 81 -15.74 -7.16 15.95
C PHE A 81 -15.90 -5.86 16.75
N ASP A 82 -14.90 -5.55 17.58
CA ASP A 82 -14.84 -4.32 18.38
C ASP A 82 -13.41 -3.76 18.38
N VAL A 83 -13.24 -2.54 17.89
CA VAL A 83 -11.94 -1.88 17.73
C VAL A 83 -11.27 -1.65 19.10
N HIS A 84 -12.03 -1.35 20.15
CA HIS A 84 -11.45 -1.09 21.48
C HIS A 84 -10.85 -2.35 22.11
N GLU A 85 -11.54 -3.49 22.04
CA GLU A 85 -11.02 -4.79 22.46
C GLU A 85 -9.76 -5.17 21.65
N ARG A 86 -9.77 -4.93 20.34
CA ARG A 86 -8.61 -5.21 19.48
C ARG A 86 -7.37 -4.42 19.88
N VAL A 87 -7.51 -3.11 20.16
CA VAL A 87 -6.43 -2.25 20.65
C VAL A 87 -5.87 -2.78 21.98
N ALA A 88 -6.75 -3.18 22.91
CA ALA A 88 -6.32 -3.74 24.19
C ALA A 88 -5.55 -5.06 24.04
N PHE A 89 -6.00 -5.97 23.17
CA PHE A 89 -5.29 -7.21 22.87
C PHE A 89 -3.93 -6.96 22.22
N GLN A 90 -3.84 -5.99 21.31
CA GLN A 90 -2.58 -5.58 20.72
C GLN A 90 -1.59 -5.13 21.78
N ALA A 91 -1.98 -4.22 22.68
CA ALA A 91 -1.10 -3.73 23.74
C ALA A 91 -0.54 -4.87 24.61
N GLN A 92 -1.38 -5.85 24.97
CA GLN A 92 -0.97 -7.03 25.74
C GLN A 92 0.03 -7.92 25.00
N ASN A 93 -0.22 -8.17 23.71
CA ASN A 93 0.61 -9.04 22.90
C ASN A 93 1.96 -8.36 22.57
N MET A 94 1.95 -7.06 22.28
CA MET A 94 3.14 -6.25 22.01
C MET A 94 4.10 -6.17 23.21
N ALA A 95 3.59 -6.26 24.44
CA ALA A 95 4.41 -6.30 25.64
C ALA A 95 5.27 -7.57 25.76
N GLN A 96 4.95 -8.62 25.01
CA GLN A 96 5.65 -9.91 25.00
C GLN A 96 6.35 -10.21 23.67
N ALA A 97 6.16 -9.36 22.66
CA ALA A 97 6.71 -9.55 21.33
C ALA A 97 8.22 -9.25 21.30
N ALA A 98 8.90 -9.81 20.30
CA ALA A 98 10.24 -9.42 19.93
C ALA A 98 10.34 -7.91 19.64
N PRO A 99 11.55 -7.32 19.67
CA PRO A 99 11.78 -5.92 19.35
C PRO A 99 11.09 -5.50 18.04
N MET A 100 10.48 -4.31 18.04
CA MET A 100 9.69 -3.81 16.91
C MET A 100 10.51 -3.70 15.64
N ASP A 101 11.76 -3.27 15.75
CA ASP A 101 12.63 -3.08 14.62
C ASP A 101 13.05 -4.42 13.99
N GLU A 102 13.24 -5.49 14.77
CA GLU A 102 13.45 -6.84 14.24
C GLU A 102 12.23 -7.34 13.46
N ARG A 103 11.04 -7.21 14.03
CA ARG A 103 9.78 -7.63 13.39
C ARG A 103 9.48 -6.84 12.11
N ALA A 104 9.67 -5.51 12.15
CA ALA A 104 9.51 -4.65 10.99
C ALA A 104 10.44 -5.06 9.83
N ARG A 105 11.71 -5.39 10.14
CA ARG A 105 12.68 -5.88 9.15
C ARG A 105 12.29 -7.23 8.56
N ASN A 106 11.79 -8.15 9.39
CA ASN A 106 11.30 -9.45 8.92
C ASN A 106 10.12 -9.30 7.95
N GLN A 107 9.17 -8.42 8.25
CA GLN A 107 8.04 -8.14 7.39
C GLN A 107 8.44 -7.40 6.10
N LEU A 108 9.38 -6.45 6.17
CA LEU A 108 9.94 -5.81 4.98
C LEU A 108 10.61 -6.83 4.07
N ASP A 109 11.42 -7.73 4.62
CA ASP A 109 12.09 -8.76 3.84
C ASP A 109 11.08 -9.67 3.14
N LEU A 110 9.97 -10.02 3.81
CA LEU A 110 8.86 -10.75 3.20
C LEU A 110 8.24 -9.99 2.01
N CYS A 111 7.93 -8.70 2.18
CA CYS A 111 7.30 -7.89 1.13
C CYS A 111 8.24 -7.66 -0.07
N ILE A 112 9.51 -7.36 0.18
CA ILE A 112 10.53 -7.15 -0.86
C ILE A 112 10.79 -8.44 -1.62
N ALA A 113 10.91 -9.57 -0.91
CA ALA A 113 11.08 -10.88 -1.52
C ALA A 113 9.93 -11.26 -2.48
N ASN A 114 8.73 -10.74 -2.23
CA ASN A 114 7.56 -10.91 -3.09
C ASN A 114 7.41 -9.80 -4.15
N GLY A 115 8.32 -8.83 -4.24
CA GLY A 115 8.35 -7.85 -5.33
C GLY A 115 7.82 -6.45 -5.00
N SER A 116 7.51 -6.17 -3.73
CA SER A 116 7.18 -4.80 -3.31
C SER A 116 8.43 -3.92 -3.36
N THR A 117 8.34 -2.78 -4.05
CA THR A 117 9.44 -1.80 -4.17
C THR A 117 9.03 -0.40 -3.69
N GLN A 118 7.75 -0.24 -3.38
CA GLN A 118 7.08 0.97 -2.92
C GLN A 118 6.10 0.55 -1.82
N MET A 119 6.04 1.31 -0.72
CA MET A 119 5.21 0.97 0.43
C MET A 119 4.65 2.22 1.09
N ARG A 120 3.43 2.14 1.62
CA ARG A 120 2.90 3.08 2.62
C ARG A 120 2.55 2.31 3.89
N SER A 121 3.23 2.63 4.98
CA SER A 121 2.96 2.04 6.29
C SER A 121 2.34 3.03 7.25
N HIS A 122 1.30 2.60 7.95
CA HIS A 122 0.72 3.34 9.07
C HIS A 122 1.48 2.94 10.34
N VAL A 123 1.85 3.94 11.13
CA VAL A 123 2.65 3.75 12.35
C VAL A 123 1.97 4.45 13.52
N MET A 124 1.77 3.71 14.60
CA MET A 124 1.04 4.20 15.76
C MET A 124 1.67 5.46 16.37
N VAL A 125 0.84 6.50 16.52
CA VAL A 125 1.14 7.75 17.21
C VAL A 125 -0.06 8.12 18.08
N ASP A 126 0.04 7.91 19.38
CA ASP A 126 -0.99 8.27 20.35
C ASP A 126 -0.42 8.45 21.76
N GLY A 127 -1.25 8.88 22.72
CA GLY A 127 -0.83 9.10 24.10
C GLY A 127 -0.24 7.88 24.84
N SER A 128 -0.39 6.65 24.33
CA SER A 128 0.17 5.44 24.95
C SER A 128 1.59 5.13 24.51
N VAL A 129 1.93 5.43 23.25
CA VAL A 129 3.26 5.15 22.66
C VAL A 129 4.08 6.41 22.35
N GLY A 130 3.46 7.59 22.40
CA GLY A 130 4.06 8.84 21.96
C GLY A 130 4.56 8.73 20.52
N LEU A 131 5.82 9.10 20.31
CA LEU A 131 6.51 9.01 19.01
C LEU A 131 7.46 7.80 18.90
N LYS A 132 7.44 6.89 19.88
CA LYS A 132 8.42 5.79 19.96
C LYS A 132 8.35 4.85 18.74
N SER A 133 7.15 4.44 18.36
CA SER A 133 6.94 3.57 17.20
C SER A 133 7.44 4.24 15.92
N LEU A 134 7.07 5.51 15.70
CA LEU A 134 7.52 6.29 14.55
C LEU A 134 9.04 6.40 14.49
N GLY A 135 9.70 6.77 15.59
CA GLY A 135 11.17 6.87 15.62
C GLY A 135 11.87 5.54 15.31
N THR A 136 11.27 4.42 15.69
CA THR A 136 11.81 3.09 15.42
C THR A 136 11.65 2.74 13.93
N VAL A 137 10.46 2.92 13.36
CA VAL A 137 10.19 2.63 11.94
C VAL A 137 10.93 3.60 11.00
N LEU A 138 11.14 4.85 11.41
CA LEU A 138 11.99 5.81 10.68
C LEU A 138 13.44 5.30 10.52
N ALA A 139 14.02 4.76 11.59
CA ALA A 139 15.37 4.18 11.53
C ALA A 139 15.41 2.95 10.62
N VAL A 140 14.39 2.07 10.71
CA VAL A 140 14.27 0.91 9.81
C VAL A 140 14.11 1.33 8.36
N ARG A 141 13.30 2.38 8.07
CA ARG A 141 13.13 2.94 6.73
C ARG A 141 14.48 3.37 6.14
N GLU A 142 15.30 4.05 6.93
CA GLU A 142 16.63 4.50 6.49
C GLU A 142 17.55 3.32 6.12
N ASP A 143 17.57 2.27 6.95
CA ASP A 143 18.33 1.05 6.69
C ASP A 143 17.92 0.33 5.38
N TYR A 144 16.68 0.57 4.92
CA TYR A 144 16.06 -0.11 3.78
C TYR A 144 15.95 0.74 2.51
N ARG A 145 16.46 1.98 2.51
CA ARG A 145 16.33 2.95 1.40
C ARG A 145 16.80 2.41 0.04
N ASP A 146 17.77 1.48 0.03
CA ASP A 146 18.32 0.89 -1.19
C ASP A 146 17.51 -0.33 -1.69
N TYR A 147 16.46 -0.73 -0.97
CA TYR A 147 15.64 -1.92 -1.24
C TYR A 147 14.17 -1.58 -1.51
N ILE A 148 13.62 -0.60 -0.80
CA ILE A 148 12.20 -0.20 -0.90
C ILE A 148 12.03 1.27 -0.48
N ASP A 149 11.16 2.01 -1.18
CA ASP A 149 10.76 3.35 -0.76
C ASP A 149 9.52 3.25 0.14
N ILE A 150 9.52 3.93 1.30
CA ILE A 150 8.46 3.81 2.31
C ILE A 150 7.91 5.19 2.70
N GLN A 151 6.62 5.41 2.47
CA GLN A 151 5.83 6.49 3.08
C GLN A 151 5.33 6.06 4.46
N LEU A 152 5.45 6.93 5.46
CA LEU A 152 4.97 6.67 6.82
C LEU A 152 3.79 7.59 7.14
N VAL A 153 2.66 6.99 7.50
CA VAL A 153 1.48 7.70 7.99
C VAL A 153 1.54 7.73 9.52
N ALA A 154 1.57 8.92 10.12
CA ALA A 154 1.33 9.07 11.55
C ALA A 154 -0.11 8.64 11.83
N PHE A 155 -0.33 7.59 12.62
CA PHE A 155 -1.63 6.94 12.73
C PHE A 155 -2.16 6.90 14.18
N PRO A 156 -3.28 7.59 14.48
CA PRO A 156 -3.84 7.67 15.83
C PRO A 156 -4.73 6.47 16.12
N GLN A 157 -4.13 5.30 16.25
CA GLN A 157 -4.81 4.01 16.45
C GLN A 157 -5.78 4.00 17.65
N SER A 158 -5.47 4.78 18.70
CA SER A 158 -6.31 4.91 19.91
C SER A 158 -7.26 6.12 19.85
N GLY A 159 -7.54 6.65 18.66
CA GLY A 159 -8.33 7.86 18.44
C GLY A 159 -7.55 9.15 18.69
N ILE A 160 -8.03 10.26 18.13
CA ILE A 160 -7.41 11.58 18.27
C ILE A 160 -7.98 12.28 19.50
N LEU A 161 -9.31 12.30 19.64
CA LEU A 161 -10.00 13.04 20.69
C LEU A 161 -10.17 12.21 21.97
N LYS A 162 -10.21 10.87 21.83
CA LYS A 162 -10.28 9.95 22.97
C LYS A 162 -8.94 9.74 23.67
N SER A 163 -7.83 10.05 23.02
CA SER A 163 -6.49 9.86 23.56
C SER A 163 -5.82 11.22 23.83
N SER A 164 -5.62 11.52 25.11
CA SER A 164 -5.10 12.82 25.55
C SER A 164 -3.69 13.07 24.98
N GLY A 165 -3.47 14.27 24.45
CA GLY A 165 -2.19 14.68 23.85
C GLY A 165 -1.99 14.23 22.40
N THR A 166 -2.83 13.35 21.87
CA THR A 166 -2.71 12.87 20.48
C THR A 166 -2.74 14.02 19.44
N PRO A 167 -3.61 15.05 19.52
CA PRO A 167 -3.60 16.13 18.54
C PRO A 167 -2.23 16.82 18.39
N GLN A 168 -1.50 17.00 19.50
CA GLN A 168 -0.14 17.56 19.49
C GLN A 168 0.87 16.55 18.93
N LEU A 169 0.77 15.28 19.33
CA LEU A 169 1.62 14.21 18.82
C LEU A 169 1.51 14.03 17.31
N MET A 170 0.31 14.20 16.73
CA MET A 170 0.13 14.14 15.27
C MET A 170 0.92 15.23 14.55
N ASP A 171 0.94 16.45 15.11
CA ASP A 171 1.73 17.58 14.58
C ASP A 171 3.25 17.35 14.72
N GLU A 172 3.67 16.85 15.88
CA GLU A 172 5.07 16.52 16.17
C GLU A 172 5.56 15.36 15.29
N ALA A 173 4.71 14.38 14.98
CA ALA A 173 5.04 13.24 14.14
C ALA A 173 5.42 13.65 12.71
N ILE A 174 4.70 14.61 12.12
CA ILE A 174 5.06 15.17 10.81
C ILE A 174 6.41 15.88 10.90
N SER A 175 6.61 16.68 11.96
CA SER A 175 7.89 17.36 12.20
C SER A 175 9.06 16.39 12.40
N MET A 176 8.79 15.18 12.89
CA MET A 176 9.78 14.11 13.09
C MET A 176 10.13 13.35 11.79
N GLY A 177 9.30 13.46 10.75
CA GLY A 177 9.55 12.87 9.43
C GLY A 177 8.52 11.84 8.95
N ALA A 178 7.33 11.79 9.55
CA ALA A 178 6.19 11.13 8.93
C ALA A 178 5.74 11.92 7.68
N ASP A 179 5.39 11.21 6.61
CA ASP A 179 5.07 11.81 5.31
C ASP A 179 3.58 12.16 5.16
N LEU A 180 2.72 11.53 5.97
CA LEU A 180 1.27 11.70 5.95
C LEU A 180 0.70 11.75 7.36
N VAL A 181 -0.46 12.39 7.48
CA VAL A 181 -1.30 12.35 8.68
C VAL A 181 -2.49 11.41 8.48
N GLY A 182 -2.73 10.55 9.46
CA GLY A 182 -3.83 9.61 9.45
C GLY A 182 -4.97 9.96 10.40
N GLY A 183 -6.03 9.16 10.32
CA GLY A 183 -7.20 9.20 11.20
C GLY A 183 -7.81 7.81 11.35
N LEU A 184 -8.74 7.65 12.29
CA LEU A 184 -9.44 6.39 12.53
C LEU A 184 -10.88 6.66 12.98
N ASP A 185 -11.84 6.10 12.25
CA ASP A 185 -13.27 6.07 12.56
C ASP A 185 -13.80 7.32 13.32
N PRO A 186 -13.84 8.49 12.64
CA PRO A 186 -14.27 9.75 13.26
C PRO A 186 -15.63 9.66 13.98
N ALA A 187 -16.53 8.80 13.50
CA ALA A 187 -17.88 8.67 14.02
C ALA A 187 -18.02 7.62 15.14
N SER A 188 -17.64 6.36 14.92
CA SER A 188 -17.85 5.33 15.95
C SER A 188 -16.83 5.39 17.09
N PHE A 189 -15.59 5.79 16.81
CA PHE A 189 -14.50 5.78 17.79
C PHE A 189 -14.44 7.10 18.56
N ASP A 190 -14.11 8.20 17.88
CA ASP A 190 -13.98 9.51 18.52
C ASP A 190 -15.34 10.13 18.89
N ARG A 191 -16.41 9.74 18.17
CA ARG A 191 -17.79 10.26 18.34
C ARG A 191 -17.91 11.77 18.14
N ASP A 192 -17.01 12.32 17.34
CA ASP A 192 -16.99 13.72 16.92
C ASP A 192 -16.28 13.81 15.57
N VAL A 193 -17.07 13.67 14.49
CA VAL A 193 -16.56 13.67 13.11
C VAL A 193 -15.90 15.00 12.77
N GLU A 194 -16.48 16.12 13.20
CA GLU A 194 -15.95 17.43 12.88
C GLU A 194 -14.63 17.68 13.62
N GLY A 195 -14.60 17.45 14.93
CA GLY A 195 -13.39 17.62 15.74
C GLY A 195 -12.24 16.76 15.25
N HIS A 196 -12.50 15.48 14.95
CA HIS A 196 -11.48 14.56 14.44
C HIS A 196 -10.91 15.05 13.10
N LEU A 197 -11.79 15.32 12.13
CA LEU A 197 -11.36 15.75 10.80
C LEU A 197 -10.70 17.14 10.82
N ASN A 198 -11.08 18.02 11.73
CA ASN A 198 -10.43 19.32 11.89
C ASN A 198 -8.97 19.17 12.36
N VAL A 199 -8.66 18.19 13.21
CA VAL A 199 -7.28 17.89 13.59
C VAL A 199 -6.51 17.33 12.39
N VAL A 200 -7.02 16.28 11.74
CA VAL A 200 -6.34 15.62 10.61
C VAL A 200 -6.05 16.61 9.48
N PHE A 201 -7.08 17.30 8.98
CA PHE A 201 -6.90 18.25 7.89
C PHE A 201 -6.16 19.53 8.32
N GLY A 202 -6.24 19.93 9.59
CA GLY A 202 -5.47 21.05 10.12
C GLY A 202 -3.97 20.76 10.15
N VAL A 203 -3.56 19.55 10.53
CA VAL A 203 -2.16 19.10 10.44
C VAL A 203 -1.73 19.02 8.99
N ALA A 204 -2.57 18.43 8.12
CA ALA A 204 -2.27 18.28 6.71
C ALA A 204 -2.03 19.63 6.01
N GLU A 205 -2.93 20.61 6.23
CA GLU A 205 -2.82 21.96 5.69
C GLU A 205 -1.59 22.69 6.24
N LYS A 206 -1.35 22.60 7.55
CA LYS A 206 -0.22 23.27 8.20
C LYS A 206 1.13 22.84 7.63
N HIS A 207 1.30 21.55 7.37
CA HIS A 207 2.59 20.99 6.92
C HIS A 207 2.66 20.72 5.42
N GLY A 208 1.55 20.84 4.70
CA GLY A 208 1.48 20.52 3.27
C GLY A 208 1.68 19.03 2.97
N VAL A 209 1.18 18.16 3.86
CA VAL A 209 1.30 16.69 3.73
C VAL A 209 -0.02 16.05 3.30
N ASP A 210 0.07 14.83 2.78
CA ASP A 210 -1.10 14.05 2.36
C ASP A 210 -1.83 13.41 3.57
N VAL A 211 -3.03 12.88 3.31
CA VAL A 211 -3.93 12.28 4.31
C VAL A 211 -4.28 10.84 3.94
N ASP A 212 -4.27 9.94 4.93
CA ASP A 212 -4.77 8.57 4.77
C ASP A 212 -5.56 8.13 6.02
N ILE A 213 -6.90 8.08 5.91
CA ILE A 213 -7.79 7.84 7.05
C ILE A 213 -8.34 6.41 7.01
N HIS A 214 -8.17 5.67 8.09
CA HIS A 214 -8.85 4.39 8.32
C HIS A 214 -10.35 4.62 8.56
N LEU A 215 -11.19 3.97 7.76
CA LEU A 215 -12.64 4.03 7.91
C LEU A 215 -13.29 2.64 7.80
N HIS A 216 -13.58 2.07 8.96
CA HIS A 216 -14.22 0.77 9.13
C HIS A 216 -15.73 0.89 9.34
N ASP A 217 -16.23 2.10 9.67
CA ASP A 217 -17.66 2.36 9.85
C ASP A 217 -18.49 1.84 8.67
N GLY A 218 -19.45 0.97 8.99
CA GLY A 218 -20.31 0.31 8.02
C GLY A 218 -21.51 1.15 7.57
N GLY A 219 -22.17 0.69 6.50
CA GLY A 219 -23.43 1.23 5.99
C GLY A 219 -23.46 2.76 5.81
N THR A 220 -24.57 3.38 6.19
CA THR A 220 -24.81 4.82 5.98
C THR A 220 -23.94 5.72 6.86
N LEU A 221 -23.45 5.21 8.00
CA LEU A 221 -22.52 5.96 8.84
C LEU A 221 -21.16 6.13 8.15
N GLY A 222 -20.64 5.03 7.56
CA GLY A 222 -19.44 5.07 6.74
C GLY A 222 -19.59 6.01 5.55
N LEU A 223 -20.72 5.94 4.83
CA LEU A 223 -20.99 6.85 3.72
C LEU A 223 -21.01 8.32 4.14
N PHE A 224 -21.68 8.65 5.25
CA PHE A 224 -21.70 10.02 5.78
C PHE A 224 -20.27 10.53 6.03
N THR A 225 -19.43 9.73 6.68
CA THR A 225 -18.03 10.10 6.96
C THR A 225 -17.21 10.26 5.67
N ILE A 226 -17.40 9.38 4.68
CA ILE A 226 -16.78 9.53 3.34
C ILE A 226 -17.15 10.87 2.70
N GLU A 227 -18.44 11.24 2.74
CA GLU A 227 -18.91 12.51 2.18
C GLU A 227 -18.31 13.72 2.91
N GLN A 228 -18.13 13.64 4.23
CA GLN A 228 -17.45 14.68 5.02
C GLN A 228 -15.97 14.82 4.64
N ILE A 229 -15.26 13.70 4.42
CA ILE A 229 -13.87 13.69 3.97
C ILE A 229 -13.77 14.28 2.55
N CYS A 230 -14.65 13.86 1.63
CA CYS A 230 -14.71 14.40 0.26
C CYS A 230 -14.99 15.91 0.24
N SER A 231 -15.88 16.38 1.11
CA SER A 231 -16.23 17.80 1.24
C SER A 231 -15.02 18.64 1.68
N ARG A 232 -14.32 18.21 2.74
CA ARG A 232 -13.10 18.88 3.23
C ARG A 232 -11.98 18.84 2.21
N THR A 233 -11.79 17.71 1.54
CA THR A 233 -10.80 17.56 0.46
C THR A 233 -10.99 18.63 -0.61
N ARG A 234 -12.23 18.88 -1.05
CA ARG A 234 -12.53 19.94 -2.02
C ARG A 234 -12.37 21.34 -1.44
N ALA A 235 -12.83 21.56 -0.22
CA ALA A 235 -12.76 22.87 0.43
C ALA A 235 -11.31 23.36 0.60
N LEU A 236 -10.39 22.43 0.85
CA LEU A 236 -8.96 22.70 1.07
C LEU A 236 -8.11 22.49 -0.19
N SER A 237 -8.72 22.27 -1.35
CA SER A 237 -8.02 22.01 -2.62
C SER A 237 -7.01 20.85 -2.57
N MET A 238 -7.35 19.79 -1.83
CA MET A 238 -6.52 18.59 -1.61
C MET A 238 -6.87 17.42 -2.54
N GLN A 239 -7.43 17.69 -3.71
CA GLN A 239 -7.77 16.65 -4.70
C GLN A 239 -6.52 15.84 -5.06
N GLY A 240 -6.57 14.51 -4.90
CA GLY A 240 -5.43 13.63 -5.14
C GLY A 240 -4.39 13.60 -4.02
N HIS A 241 -4.67 14.19 -2.85
CA HIS A 241 -3.81 14.17 -1.65
C HIS A 241 -4.46 13.41 -0.48
N VAL A 242 -5.63 12.81 -0.69
CA VAL A 242 -6.41 12.16 0.37
C VAL A 242 -6.78 10.74 -0.05
N ALA A 243 -6.53 9.80 0.84
CA ALA A 243 -6.99 8.42 0.75
C ALA A 243 -7.92 8.07 1.91
N ILE A 244 -8.88 7.20 1.64
CA ILE A 244 -9.68 6.53 2.67
C ILE A 244 -9.36 5.05 2.58
N SER A 245 -8.81 4.52 3.67
CA SER A 245 -8.49 3.11 3.81
C SER A 245 -9.70 2.31 4.29
N HIS A 246 -9.86 1.12 3.73
CA HIS A 246 -10.96 0.18 3.95
C HIS A 246 -12.30 0.58 3.33
N ALA A 247 -12.86 1.71 3.74
CA ALA A 247 -14.17 2.21 3.30
C ALA A 247 -15.28 1.14 3.27
N TYR A 248 -15.31 0.26 4.27
CA TYR A 248 -16.15 -0.95 4.28
C TYR A 248 -17.64 -0.65 4.07
N GLY A 249 -18.12 0.49 4.59
CA GLY A 249 -19.52 0.91 4.40
C GLY A 249 -19.96 1.01 2.94
N LEU A 250 -19.06 1.21 1.97
CA LEU A 250 -19.40 1.17 0.54
C LEU A 250 -19.83 -0.23 0.07
N GLY A 251 -19.32 -1.29 0.69
CA GLY A 251 -19.68 -2.67 0.36
C GLY A 251 -21.05 -3.10 0.91
N ASP A 252 -21.54 -2.42 1.95
CA ASP A 252 -22.80 -2.76 2.63
C ASP A 252 -24.04 -2.10 2.00
N LEU A 253 -23.83 -1.16 1.09
CA LEU A 253 -24.88 -0.29 0.58
C LEU A 253 -25.51 -0.82 -0.71
N PRO A 254 -26.79 -0.51 -0.98
CA PRO A 254 -27.40 -0.79 -2.28
C PRO A 254 -26.61 -0.14 -3.41
N VAL A 255 -26.47 -0.85 -4.54
CA VAL A 255 -25.67 -0.43 -5.71
C VAL A 255 -25.91 1.01 -6.13
N GLU A 256 -27.16 1.49 -6.13
CA GLU A 256 -27.49 2.86 -6.54
C GLU A 256 -26.98 3.92 -5.55
N ALA A 257 -26.89 3.62 -4.26
CA ALA A 257 -26.25 4.50 -3.29
C ALA A 257 -24.74 4.55 -3.52
N VAL A 258 -24.12 3.40 -3.80
CA VAL A 258 -22.68 3.32 -4.07
C VAL A 258 -22.31 4.05 -5.36
N LYS A 259 -23.13 4.01 -6.41
CA LYS A 259 -22.90 4.79 -7.64
C LYS A 259 -22.81 6.29 -7.36
N ARG A 260 -23.77 6.85 -6.61
CA ARG A 260 -23.75 8.28 -6.22
C ARG A 260 -22.55 8.61 -5.34
N ALA A 261 -22.19 7.72 -4.42
CA ALA A 261 -21.00 7.86 -3.61
C ALA A 261 -19.73 7.87 -4.49
N ALA A 262 -19.64 6.96 -5.46
CA ALA A 262 -18.51 6.85 -6.38
C ALA A 262 -18.31 8.12 -7.21
N GLU A 263 -19.39 8.72 -7.72
CA GLU A 263 -19.35 10.01 -8.42
C GLU A 263 -18.81 11.13 -7.50
N THR A 264 -19.26 11.16 -6.24
CA THR A 264 -18.82 12.15 -5.24
C THR A 264 -17.34 11.99 -4.90
N ILE A 265 -16.89 10.74 -4.70
CA ILE A 265 -15.49 10.38 -4.43
C ILE A 265 -14.62 10.78 -5.62
N ALA A 266 -15.00 10.39 -6.84
CA ALA A 266 -14.26 10.71 -8.06
C ALA A 266 -14.13 12.23 -8.25
N ALA A 267 -15.21 12.99 -8.06
CA ALA A 267 -15.20 14.45 -8.16
C ALA A 267 -14.36 15.14 -7.07
N SER A 268 -14.13 14.48 -5.93
CA SER A 268 -13.25 14.97 -4.87
C SER A 268 -11.78 14.60 -5.04
N GLY A 269 -11.45 13.68 -5.96
CA GLY A 269 -10.10 13.16 -6.13
C GLY A 269 -9.59 12.30 -4.96
N VAL A 270 -10.47 11.86 -4.06
CA VAL A 270 -10.13 10.93 -2.97
C VAL A 270 -9.88 9.53 -3.54
N SER A 271 -8.82 8.88 -3.07
CA SER A 271 -8.52 7.48 -3.40
C SER A 271 -9.12 6.52 -2.37
N ILE A 272 -9.51 5.32 -2.79
CA ILE A 272 -10.05 4.28 -1.89
C ILE A 272 -9.08 3.09 -1.86
N MET A 273 -8.61 2.74 -0.67
CA MET A 273 -7.85 1.49 -0.47
C MET A 273 -8.81 0.35 -0.11
N THR A 274 -8.53 -0.84 -0.63
CA THR A 274 -9.14 -2.09 -0.18
C THR A 274 -8.10 -3.19 0.03
N ASN A 275 -8.24 -3.95 1.11
CA ASN A 275 -7.55 -5.21 1.35
C ASN A 275 -8.42 -6.44 1.01
N ALA A 276 -9.68 -6.26 0.63
CA ALA A 276 -10.65 -7.34 0.43
C ALA A 276 -10.66 -8.36 1.61
N PRO A 277 -11.05 -7.95 2.82
CA PRO A 277 -10.94 -8.75 4.04
C PRO A 277 -11.96 -9.89 4.11
N GLY A 278 -11.47 -11.12 4.20
CA GLY A 278 -12.23 -12.33 4.58
C GLY A 278 -13.67 -12.40 4.04
N ASN A 279 -14.62 -12.55 4.95
CA ASN A 279 -16.06 -12.60 4.67
C ASN A 279 -16.77 -11.24 4.83
N HIS A 280 -16.04 -10.15 5.05
CA HIS A 280 -16.60 -8.81 5.23
C HIS A 280 -16.89 -8.16 3.88
N ALA A 281 -17.93 -7.32 3.83
CA ALA A 281 -18.15 -6.46 2.68
C ALA A 281 -16.96 -5.51 2.50
N PHE A 282 -16.68 -5.14 1.25
CA PHE A 282 -15.58 -4.25 0.90
C PHE A 282 -15.99 -3.37 -0.29
N PRO A 283 -15.29 -2.25 -0.53
CA PRO A 283 -15.66 -1.32 -1.60
C PRO A 283 -15.74 -2.03 -2.96
N PRO A 284 -16.84 -1.89 -3.72
CA PRO A 284 -17.01 -2.60 -4.98
C PRO A 284 -16.07 -2.03 -6.06
N VAL A 285 -14.92 -2.69 -6.23
CA VAL A 285 -13.77 -2.21 -7.01
C VAL A 285 -14.16 -1.81 -8.44
N ALA A 286 -14.85 -2.68 -9.18
CA ALA A 286 -15.24 -2.38 -10.56
C ALA A 286 -16.17 -1.17 -10.66
N LEU A 287 -17.14 -1.04 -9.75
CA LEU A 287 -18.10 0.07 -9.75
C LEU A 287 -17.38 1.40 -9.50
N LEU A 288 -16.53 1.45 -8.47
CA LEU A 288 -15.76 2.64 -8.11
C LEU A 288 -14.82 3.06 -9.25
N ARG A 289 -14.10 2.11 -9.84
CA ARG A 289 -13.19 2.40 -10.95
C ARG A 289 -13.91 2.86 -12.20
N THR A 290 -15.08 2.29 -12.51
CA THR A 290 -15.92 2.74 -13.63
C THR A 290 -16.34 4.20 -13.45
N ALA A 291 -16.58 4.64 -12.22
CA ALA A 291 -16.88 6.03 -11.90
C ALA A 291 -15.65 6.97 -11.91
N GLY A 292 -14.43 6.45 -12.12
CA GLY A 292 -13.19 7.23 -12.14
C GLY A 292 -12.50 7.36 -10.79
N VAL A 293 -12.92 6.62 -9.76
CA VAL A 293 -12.24 6.58 -8.46
C VAL A 293 -10.92 5.83 -8.61
N THR A 294 -9.84 6.37 -8.05
CA THR A 294 -8.58 5.63 -7.91
C THR A 294 -8.75 4.61 -6.79
N VAL A 295 -8.80 3.33 -7.14
CA VAL A 295 -8.87 2.24 -6.18
C VAL A 295 -7.53 1.52 -6.16
N PHE A 296 -6.93 1.42 -4.97
CA PHE A 296 -5.65 0.76 -4.76
C PHE A 296 -5.75 -0.25 -3.61
N SER A 297 -4.66 -0.98 -3.37
CA SER A 297 -4.65 -2.02 -2.36
C SER A 297 -3.40 -2.03 -1.51
N GLY A 298 -3.55 -2.64 -0.34
CA GLY A 298 -2.45 -3.04 0.52
C GLY A 298 -2.76 -4.32 1.28
N SER A 299 -1.76 -4.86 1.95
CA SER A 299 -1.92 -6.06 2.76
C SER A 299 -2.76 -5.83 4.00
N ASP A 300 -2.79 -4.60 4.51
CA ASP A 300 -3.22 -4.25 5.85
C ASP A 300 -2.30 -4.90 6.91
N ASN A 301 -2.86 -5.41 7.99
CA ASN A 301 -2.10 -6.17 8.97
C ASN A 301 -1.54 -7.49 8.40
N ILE A 302 -0.31 -7.84 8.79
CA ILE A 302 0.29 -9.16 8.50
C ILE A 302 0.65 -9.83 9.82
N ARG A 303 0.01 -10.98 10.10
CA ARG A 303 0.25 -11.80 11.29
C ARG A 303 0.39 -10.98 12.56
N ASP A 304 -0.64 -10.24 12.90
CA ASP A 304 -0.65 -9.47 14.14
C ASP A 304 -1.90 -9.75 14.97
N SER A 305 -2.13 -8.89 15.94
CA SER A 305 -3.31 -9.01 16.79
C SER A 305 -4.60 -8.87 15.98
N TRP A 306 -4.68 -7.96 15.01
CA TRP A 306 -5.86 -7.68 14.20
C TRP A 306 -6.14 -8.76 13.18
N TRP A 307 -5.10 -9.22 12.46
CA TRP A 307 -5.27 -10.14 11.34
C TRP A 307 -4.21 -11.25 11.34
N PRO A 308 -4.61 -12.53 11.38
CA PRO A 308 -3.65 -13.63 11.42
C PRO A 308 -3.08 -13.98 10.03
N TYR A 309 -3.67 -13.45 8.95
CA TYR A 309 -3.26 -13.73 7.57
C TYR A 309 -2.22 -12.71 7.07
N GLY A 310 -1.82 -12.87 5.81
CA GLY A 310 -0.85 -12.02 5.12
C GLY A 310 0.41 -12.78 4.76
N ASP A 311 0.79 -12.72 3.48
CA ASP A 311 2.02 -13.31 2.93
C ASP A 311 2.96 -12.26 2.30
N GLY A 312 2.62 -10.97 2.41
CA GLY A 312 3.39 -9.86 1.85
C GLY A 312 3.42 -9.83 0.31
N ASP A 313 2.56 -10.61 -0.35
CA ASP A 313 2.53 -10.73 -1.80
C ASP A 313 1.41 -9.90 -2.44
N MET A 314 1.77 -8.78 -3.05
CA MET A 314 0.82 -7.92 -3.75
C MET A 314 0.19 -8.58 -4.99
N LEU A 315 0.86 -9.52 -5.65
CA LEU A 315 0.24 -10.31 -6.73
C LEU A 315 -0.81 -11.28 -6.17
N GLY A 316 -0.52 -11.87 -5.00
CA GLY A 316 -1.51 -12.63 -4.24
C GLY A 316 -2.70 -11.78 -3.79
N ARG A 317 -2.44 -10.53 -3.39
CA ARG A 317 -3.50 -9.55 -3.06
C ARG A 317 -4.35 -9.20 -4.28
N ALA A 318 -3.74 -8.95 -5.43
CA ALA A 318 -4.44 -8.72 -6.69
C ALA A 318 -5.37 -9.89 -7.03
N MET A 319 -4.86 -11.13 -6.95
CA MET A 319 -5.67 -12.34 -7.16
C MET A 319 -6.88 -12.37 -6.22
N MET A 320 -6.66 -12.16 -4.92
CA MET A 320 -7.73 -12.16 -3.91
C MET A 320 -8.81 -11.11 -4.22
N ILE A 321 -8.40 -9.90 -4.62
CA ILE A 321 -9.33 -8.83 -5.01
C ILE A 321 -10.11 -9.22 -6.25
N GLY A 322 -9.45 -9.74 -7.29
CA GLY A 322 -10.10 -10.19 -8.51
C GLY A 322 -11.13 -11.28 -8.22
N TYR A 323 -10.73 -12.30 -7.47
CA TYR A 323 -11.61 -13.41 -7.08
C TYR A 323 -12.82 -12.93 -6.28
N ARG A 324 -12.61 -12.12 -5.24
CA ARG A 324 -13.70 -11.60 -4.40
C ARG A 324 -14.60 -10.59 -5.10
N SER A 325 -14.07 -9.89 -6.10
CA SER A 325 -14.85 -8.96 -6.94
C SER A 325 -15.60 -9.65 -8.08
N GLY A 326 -15.42 -10.96 -8.25
CA GLY A 326 -16.04 -11.74 -9.31
C GLY A 326 -15.48 -11.43 -10.71
N PHE A 327 -14.20 -11.06 -10.80
CA PHE A 327 -13.52 -10.78 -12.07
C PHE A 327 -13.17 -12.07 -12.81
N TYR A 328 -13.44 -12.12 -14.12
CA TYR A 328 -13.19 -13.30 -14.96
C TYR A 328 -12.73 -12.99 -16.39
N THR A 329 -12.78 -11.73 -16.82
CA THR A 329 -12.24 -11.31 -18.12
C THR A 329 -10.80 -10.82 -18.00
N ASP A 330 -10.03 -10.86 -19.10
CA ASP A 330 -8.65 -10.37 -19.12
C ASP A 330 -8.53 -8.91 -18.69
N ASP A 331 -9.48 -8.06 -19.06
CA ASP A 331 -9.47 -6.64 -18.69
C ASP A 331 -9.77 -6.44 -17.20
N GLU A 332 -10.64 -7.27 -16.61
CA GLU A 332 -10.85 -7.27 -15.16
C GLU A 332 -9.63 -7.83 -14.40
N LEU A 333 -8.94 -8.84 -14.93
CA LEU A 333 -7.71 -9.35 -14.33
C LEU A 333 -6.56 -8.33 -14.43
N LYS A 334 -6.44 -7.61 -15.54
CA LYS A 334 -5.55 -6.43 -15.62
C LYS A 334 -5.96 -5.36 -14.63
N ALA A 335 -7.26 -5.15 -14.43
CA ALA A 335 -7.75 -4.23 -13.40
C ALA A 335 -7.34 -4.69 -11.98
N ALA A 336 -7.44 -5.97 -11.65
CA ALA A 336 -6.92 -6.50 -10.38
C ALA A 336 -5.40 -6.32 -10.23
N PHE A 337 -4.64 -6.41 -11.32
CA PHE A 337 -3.21 -6.10 -11.29
C PHE A 337 -2.91 -4.60 -11.09
N ASP A 338 -3.70 -3.74 -11.73
CA ASP A 338 -3.56 -2.28 -11.66
C ASP A 338 -3.72 -1.73 -10.24
N VAL A 339 -4.61 -2.32 -9.41
CA VAL A 339 -4.81 -1.85 -8.02
C VAL A 339 -3.58 -2.05 -7.11
N VAL A 340 -2.60 -2.87 -7.54
CA VAL A 340 -1.34 -3.10 -6.82
C VAL A 340 -0.11 -2.55 -7.58
N THR A 341 -0.34 -1.83 -8.68
CA THR A 341 0.70 -1.21 -9.50
C THR A 341 0.37 0.25 -9.80
N ASP A 342 -0.11 0.60 -10.98
CA ASP A 342 -0.29 2.00 -11.40
C ASP A 342 -1.33 2.76 -10.55
N SER A 343 -2.45 2.13 -10.17
CA SER A 343 -3.41 2.78 -9.26
C SER A 343 -2.84 2.96 -7.84
N GLY A 344 -2.02 2.02 -7.37
CA GLY A 344 -1.27 2.18 -6.13
C GLY A 344 -0.27 3.33 -6.22
N ALA A 345 0.52 3.39 -7.29
CA ALA A 345 1.47 4.46 -7.53
C ALA A 345 0.79 5.83 -7.64
N LYS A 346 -0.40 5.89 -8.26
CA LYS A 346 -1.22 7.11 -8.33
C LYS A 346 -1.71 7.54 -6.94
N ALA A 347 -2.21 6.61 -6.12
CA ALA A 347 -2.68 6.90 -4.77
C ALA A 347 -1.54 7.34 -3.83
N LEU A 348 -0.34 6.77 -4.01
CA LEU A 348 0.88 7.14 -3.29
C LEU A 348 1.59 8.36 -3.91
N ARG A 349 1.08 8.88 -5.04
CA ARG A 349 1.66 10.00 -5.80
C ARG A 349 3.13 9.80 -6.15
N LEU A 350 3.47 8.60 -6.60
CA LEU A 350 4.84 8.24 -6.93
C LEU A 350 5.28 8.85 -8.26
N ASP A 351 6.37 9.61 -8.23
CA ASP A 351 7.00 10.15 -9.42
C ASP A 351 7.90 9.13 -10.12
N GLY A 352 7.82 9.07 -11.45
CA GLY A 352 8.68 8.19 -12.25
C GLY A 352 8.44 6.71 -12.01
N TYR A 353 7.21 6.30 -11.69
CA TYR A 353 6.77 4.90 -11.63
C TYR A 353 6.47 4.33 -13.03
N GLY A 354 6.64 3.01 -13.17
CA GLY A 354 6.28 2.24 -14.37
C GLY A 354 7.47 1.89 -15.27
N LEU A 355 7.19 1.15 -16.33
CA LEU A 355 8.18 0.71 -17.32
C LEU A 355 8.23 1.67 -18.51
N LYS A 356 8.82 2.85 -18.31
CA LYS A 356 8.95 3.90 -19.33
C LYS A 356 10.27 4.65 -19.21
N ILE A 357 10.74 5.25 -20.31
CA ILE A 357 11.95 6.08 -20.30
C ILE A 357 11.82 7.20 -19.26
N GLY A 358 12.85 7.37 -18.43
CA GLY A 358 12.92 8.32 -17.32
C GLY A 358 12.45 7.77 -15.96
N ALA A 359 11.70 6.67 -15.95
CA ALA A 359 11.24 6.04 -14.71
C ALA A 359 12.38 5.40 -13.92
N LYS A 360 12.18 5.19 -12.62
CA LYS A 360 13.09 4.36 -11.80
C LYS A 360 13.10 2.94 -12.38
N ALA A 361 14.26 2.31 -12.41
CA ALA A 361 14.41 0.91 -12.83
C ALA A 361 13.99 -0.05 -11.71
N ASP A 362 12.73 0.08 -11.27
CA ASP A 362 12.10 -0.72 -10.22
C ASP A 362 11.11 -1.69 -10.88
N PHE A 363 11.46 -2.96 -10.98
CA PHE A 363 10.67 -3.95 -11.70
C PHE A 363 10.81 -5.37 -11.15
N VAL A 364 9.83 -6.21 -11.48
CA VAL A 364 9.77 -7.62 -11.10
C VAL A 364 9.69 -8.46 -12.37
N THR A 365 10.45 -9.57 -12.40
CA THR A 365 10.33 -10.58 -13.46
C THR A 365 9.42 -11.71 -12.99
N LEU A 366 8.44 -12.09 -13.82
CA LEU A 366 7.46 -13.13 -13.56
C LEU A 366 7.55 -14.23 -14.62
N LYS A 367 7.37 -15.48 -14.19
CA LYS A 367 7.22 -16.64 -15.07
C LYS A 367 5.75 -16.75 -15.50
N ALA A 368 5.38 -15.92 -16.48
CA ALA A 368 4.08 -15.87 -17.12
C ALA A 368 4.23 -15.28 -18.53
N GLU A 369 3.27 -15.54 -19.42
CA GLU A 369 3.19 -14.93 -20.74
C GLU A 369 2.50 -13.57 -20.70
N HIS A 370 1.48 -13.42 -19.85
CA HIS A 370 0.64 -12.23 -19.77
C HIS A 370 0.26 -11.87 -18.32
N VAL A 371 -0.10 -10.60 -18.10
CA VAL A 371 -0.55 -10.11 -16.78
C VAL A 371 -1.77 -10.89 -16.24
N PRO A 372 -2.84 -11.18 -17.03
CA PRO A 372 -3.95 -12.00 -16.55
C PRO A 372 -3.53 -13.37 -16.02
N GLU A 373 -2.62 -14.06 -16.74
CA GLU A 373 -2.05 -15.33 -16.29
C GLU A 373 -1.29 -15.18 -14.98
N ALA A 374 -0.44 -14.14 -14.87
CA ALA A 374 0.31 -13.87 -13.65
C ALA A 374 -0.60 -13.65 -12.43
N VAL A 375 -1.71 -12.93 -12.60
CA VAL A 375 -2.69 -12.68 -11.52
C VAL A 375 -3.31 -13.98 -11.03
N VAL A 376 -3.73 -14.88 -11.93
CA VAL A 376 -4.40 -16.12 -11.51
C VAL A 376 -3.41 -17.18 -11.01
N ALA A 377 -2.19 -17.22 -11.55
CA ALA A 377 -1.20 -18.25 -11.25
C ALA A 377 -0.29 -17.91 -10.06
N ILE A 378 -0.10 -16.61 -9.75
CA ILE A 378 0.77 -16.08 -8.70
C ILE A 378 2.17 -16.76 -8.74
N PRO A 379 2.93 -16.65 -9.86
CA PRO A 379 4.24 -17.29 -9.97
C PRO A 379 5.17 -16.79 -8.85
N ARG A 380 5.78 -17.71 -8.09
CA ARG A 380 6.64 -17.40 -6.93
C ARG A 380 8.14 -17.30 -7.29
N GLU A 381 8.53 -17.84 -8.43
CA GLU A 381 9.88 -17.68 -9.00
C GLU A 381 10.02 -16.25 -9.56
N ARG A 382 10.48 -15.30 -8.72
CA ARG A 382 10.60 -13.88 -9.04
C ARG A 382 12.03 -13.39 -8.89
N SER A 383 12.43 -12.43 -9.71
CA SER A 383 13.58 -11.55 -9.43
C SER A 383 13.06 -10.13 -9.29
N VAL A 384 13.53 -9.42 -8.27
CA VAL A 384 13.10 -8.07 -7.92
C VAL A 384 14.28 -7.14 -8.08
N TYR A 385 14.07 -6.07 -8.84
CA TYR A 385 15.07 -5.06 -9.13
C TYR A 385 14.63 -3.72 -8.53
N LYS A 386 15.54 -3.06 -7.81
CA LYS A 386 15.37 -1.71 -7.26
C LYS A 386 16.50 -0.85 -7.82
N ALA A 387 16.15 0.25 -8.48
CA ALA A 387 17.10 1.13 -9.17
C ALA A 387 18.09 0.37 -10.07
N GLY A 388 17.60 -0.66 -10.78
CA GLY A 388 18.41 -1.49 -11.68
C GLY A 388 19.31 -2.52 -10.98
N ARG A 389 19.27 -2.62 -9.64
CA ARG A 389 20.02 -3.62 -8.87
C ARG A 389 19.11 -4.76 -8.46
N LEU A 390 19.57 -6.00 -8.62
CA LEU A 390 18.86 -7.18 -8.10
C LEU A 390 18.86 -7.13 -6.56
N VAL A 391 17.69 -7.06 -5.95
CA VAL A 391 17.52 -6.96 -4.49
C VAL A 391 16.82 -8.16 -3.87
N ALA A 392 16.10 -8.96 -4.65
CA ALA A 392 15.57 -10.24 -4.20
C ALA A 392 15.47 -11.24 -5.35
N ARG A 393 15.55 -12.52 -5.01
CA ARG A 393 15.36 -13.62 -5.95
C ARG A 393 14.73 -14.82 -5.24
N ASN A 394 13.73 -15.43 -5.87
CA ASN A 394 13.06 -16.65 -5.42
C ASN A 394 12.62 -16.61 -3.94
N GLY A 395 11.99 -15.51 -3.53
CA GLY A 395 11.45 -15.37 -2.18
C GLY A 395 12.48 -15.02 -1.10
N ALA A 396 13.70 -14.62 -1.46
CA ALA A 396 14.72 -14.17 -0.52
C ALA A 396 15.34 -12.83 -0.93
N VAL A 397 15.50 -11.92 0.04
CA VAL A 397 16.25 -10.66 -0.13
C VAL A 397 17.74 -10.96 -0.25
N ILE A 398 18.40 -10.28 -1.18
CA ILE A 398 19.85 -10.36 -1.39
C ILE A 398 20.46 -9.15 -0.72
N ARG A 399 21.12 -9.37 0.43
CA ARG A 399 21.89 -8.34 1.12
C ARG A 399 23.23 -8.13 0.41
N ALA A 400 23.63 -6.88 0.24
CA ALA A 400 24.90 -6.48 -0.35
C ALA A 400 26.10 -6.87 0.55
#